data_AF-A0A060CAG4-F1
#
_entry.id   AF-A0A060CAG4-F1
#
_cell.length_a   1.000
_cell.length_b   1.000
_cell.length_c   1.000
_cell.angle_alpha   90.00
_cell.angle_beta   90.00
_cell.angle_gamma   90.00
#
_symmetry.space_group_name_H-M   'P 1'
#
loop_
_entity.id
_entity.type
_entity.pdbx_description
1 polymer ?
#
loop_
_entity_poly.entity_id
_entity_poly.type
_entity_poly.pdbx_seq_one_letter_code
_entity_poly.pdbx_strand_id
1 'polypeptide(L)'
;MGSSGIWELFVPGAHAGQAYKYQILDANGSWIMKADPMERSHEIPPKTASIIVDSRYEWHDRDWLARRAESDPHTQPISIYEVHAGSWRSDVGTYRELADKLVDYVRDEGFTHVEFMPLAEHPFSGSWGYQVTGYYAIDSRLGGPDDFKYLVDKLHEA
;
A
#
# COMPACT_ATOMS: atom_id res chain seq x y z
N MET A 1 7.24 6.10 32.17
CA MET A 1 6.20 6.49 31.19
C MET A 1 6.05 7.99 31.24
N GLY A 2 6.26 8.67 30.11
CA GLY A 2 6.23 10.14 30.01
C GLY A 2 4.82 10.71 29.85
N SER A 3 4.71 12.03 29.72
CA SER A 3 3.45 12.77 29.55
C SER A 3 3.04 12.99 28.08
N SER A 4 3.68 12.30 27.14
CA SER A 4 3.47 12.50 25.70
C SER A 4 2.19 11.85 25.15
N GLY A 5 1.61 10.89 25.88
CA GLY A 5 0.51 10.06 25.37
C GLY A 5 0.94 8.94 24.41
N ILE A 6 2.25 8.77 24.18
CA ILE A 6 2.83 7.73 23.33
C ILE A 6 3.26 6.54 24.19
N TRP A 7 2.89 5.34 23.75
CA TRP A 7 3.29 4.07 24.36
C TRP A 7 4.38 3.43 23.50
N GLU A 8 5.43 2.91 24.13
CA GLU A 8 6.54 2.25 23.46
C GLU A 8 6.94 0.96 24.19
N LEU A 9 7.41 -0.03 23.43
CA LEU A 9 7.94 -1.28 23.93
C LEU A 9 8.91 -1.87 22.92
N PHE A 10 10.03 -2.41 23.39
CA PHE A 10 10.87 -3.31 22.60
C PHE A 10 10.53 -4.77 22.94
N VAL A 11 10.24 -5.57 21.91
CA VAL A 11 9.91 -6.99 22.05
C VAL A 11 11.06 -7.84 21.46
N PRO A 12 11.90 -8.49 22.28
CA PRO A 12 12.94 -9.38 21.79
C PRO A 12 12.36 -10.52 20.95
N GLY A 13 12.98 -10.80 19.79
CA GLY A 13 12.55 -11.88 18.88
C GLY A 13 11.40 -11.52 17.93
N ALA A 14 10.88 -10.29 17.99
CA ALA A 14 9.95 -9.79 17.00
C ALA A 14 10.62 -9.72 15.62
N HIS A 15 9.94 -10.22 14.58
CA HIS A 15 10.48 -10.30 13.22
C HIS A 15 9.39 -10.08 12.16
N ALA A 16 9.83 -9.76 10.93
CA ALA A 16 8.92 -9.53 9.81
C ALA A 16 8.03 -10.75 9.52
N GLY A 17 6.78 -10.48 9.12
CA GLY A 17 5.75 -11.48 8.88
C GLY A 17 4.93 -11.85 10.13
N GLN A 18 5.35 -11.45 11.33
CA GLN A 18 4.55 -11.68 12.53
C GLN A 18 3.34 -10.74 12.58
N ALA A 19 2.18 -11.32 12.92
CA ALA A 19 0.96 -10.58 13.18
C ALA A 19 0.92 -10.05 14.61
N TYR A 20 0.43 -8.82 14.79
CA TYR A 20 0.28 -8.19 16.10
C TYR A 20 -0.91 -7.23 16.14
N LYS A 21 -1.28 -6.87 17.37
CA LYS A 21 -2.29 -5.86 17.69
C LYS A 21 -1.94 -5.20 19.02
N TYR A 22 -2.46 -4.00 19.25
CA TYR A 22 -2.42 -3.36 20.56
C TYR A 22 -3.65 -3.76 21.37
N GLN A 23 -3.43 -4.30 22.57
CA GLN A 23 -4.48 -4.48 23.57
C GLN A 23 -4.51 -3.23 24.46
N ILE A 24 -5.61 -2.48 24.38
CA ILE A 24 -5.74 -1.17 25.01
C ILE A 24 -6.83 -1.26 26.09
N LEU A 25 -6.50 -0.80 27.30
CA LEU A 25 -7.48 -0.52 28.34
C LEU A 25 -7.97 0.92 28.14
N ASP A 26 -9.23 1.09 27.77
CA ASP A 26 -9.81 2.42 27.55
C ASP A 26 -10.16 3.15 28.85
N ALA A 27 -10.55 4.42 28.74
CA ALA A 27 -10.91 5.25 29.89
C ALA A 27 -12.17 4.77 30.64
N ASN A 28 -12.97 3.88 30.03
CA ASN A 28 -14.15 3.28 30.64
C ASN A 28 -13.83 1.94 31.34
N GLY A 29 -12.56 1.53 31.35
CA GLY A 29 -12.12 0.26 31.94
C GLY A 29 -12.38 -0.96 31.07
N SER A 30 -12.65 -0.79 29.77
CA SER A 30 -12.85 -1.87 28.82
C SER A 30 -11.58 -2.19 28.04
N TRP A 31 -11.30 -3.48 27.85
CA TRP A 31 -10.20 -3.95 27.01
C TRP A 31 -10.64 -4.08 25.55
N ILE A 32 -9.90 -3.45 24.64
CA ILE A 32 -10.13 -3.53 23.20
C ILE A 32 -8.85 -3.92 22.46
N MET A 33 -9.00 -4.54 21.30
CA MET A 33 -7.88 -4.85 20.39
C MET A 33 -7.91 -3.89 19.19
N LYS A 34 -6.77 -3.28 18.88
CA LYS A 34 -6.61 -2.37 17.74
C LYS A 34 -5.47 -2.81 16.85
N ALA A 35 -5.68 -2.69 15.53
CA ALA A 35 -4.59 -2.65 14.56
C ALA A 35 -3.71 -1.42 14.84
N ASP A 36 -2.46 -1.45 14.40
CA ASP A 36 -1.56 -0.30 14.47
C ASP A 36 -2.03 0.79 13.49
N PRO A 37 -2.37 2.01 13.95
CA PRO A 37 -2.71 3.12 13.06
C PRO A 37 -1.61 3.47 12.05
N MET A 38 -0.36 3.09 12.33
CA MET A 38 0.84 3.30 11.52
C MET A 38 1.36 1.98 10.91
N GLU A 39 0.51 0.96 10.81
CA GLU A 39 0.89 -0.33 10.23
C GLU A 39 1.43 -0.21 8.80
N ARG A 40 2.41 -1.05 8.46
CA ARG A 40 3.01 -1.10 7.12
C ARG A 40 2.46 -2.22 6.25
N SER A 41 1.73 -3.14 6.86
CA SER A 41 1.05 -4.27 6.23
C SER A 41 0.01 -4.81 7.21
N HIS A 42 -0.98 -5.51 6.70
CA HIS A 42 -2.16 -5.97 7.41
C HIS A 42 -2.50 -7.40 6.96
N GLU A 43 -3.13 -8.19 7.82
CA GLU A 43 -3.66 -9.51 7.42
C GLU A 43 -4.77 -9.34 6.38
N ILE A 44 -4.88 -10.26 5.42
CA ILE A 44 -5.95 -10.22 4.42
C ILE A 44 -7.33 -10.18 5.12
N PRO A 45 -8.18 -9.16 4.85
CA PRO A 45 -9.52 -9.07 5.41
C PRO A 45 -10.34 -10.36 5.19
N PRO A 46 -11.19 -10.78 6.14
CA PRO A 46 -11.74 -10.00 7.26
C PRO A 46 -10.89 -9.99 8.53
N LYS A 47 -9.66 -10.55 8.49
CA LYS A 47 -8.72 -10.41 9.60
C LYS A 47 -8.28 -8.95 9.75
N THR A 48 -7.76 -8.61 10.93
CA THR A 48 -7.53 -7.21 11.33
C THR A 48 -6.22 -6.98 12.07
N ALA A 49 -5.31 -7.96 12.08
CA ALA A 49 -4.00 -7.77 12.71
C ALA A 49 -3.05 -7.06 11.76
N SER A 50 -2.20 -6.21 12.31
CA SER A 50 -1.09 -5.60 11.60
C SER A 50 0.05 -6.60 11.46
N ILE A 51 0.86 -6.47 10.42
CA ILE A 51 2.01 -7.34 10.16
C ILE A 51 3.30 -6.53 10.28
N ILE A 52 4.31 -7.09 10.96
CA ILE A 52 5.65 -6.49 11.00
C ILE A 52 6.28 -6.59 9.61
N VAL A 53 6.80 -5.46 9.11
CA VAL A 53 7.43 -5.37 7.78
C VAL A 53 8.89 -4.97 7.92
N ASP A 54 9.77 -5.80 7.37
CA ASP A 54 11.17 -5.48 7.07
C ASP A 54 11.34 -5.44 5.55
N SER A 55 11.16 -4.25 4.97
CA SER A 55 11.22 -4.05 3.52
C SER A 55 12.68 -4.01 3.06
N ARG A 56 12.96 -4.73 1.96
CA ARG A 56 14.31 -4.81 1.37
C ARG A 56 14.31 -4.48 -0.12
N TYR A 57 13.29 -3.76 -0.58
CA TYR A 57 13.14 -3.37 -1.98
C TYR A 57 14.23 -2.39 -2.40
N GLU A 58 14.91 -2.69 -3.52
CA GLU A 58 15.86 -1.81 -4.19
C GLU A 58 15.18 -1.19 -5.42
N TRP A 59 15.18 0.14 -5.49
CA TRP A 59 14.53 0.91 -6.55
C TRP A 59 15.44 1.13 -7.76
N HIS A 60 14.85 1.21 -8.95
CA HIS A 60 15.55 1.44 -10.22
C HIS A 60 15.08 2.72 -10.94
N ASP A 61 14.13 3.46 -10.36
CA ASP A 61 13.47 4.64 -10.92
C ASP A 61 14.22 5.98 -10.76
N ARG A 62 15.51 5.98 -10.42
CA ARG A 62 16.26 7.20 -10.11
C ARG A 62 16.18 8.25 -11.23
N ASP A 63 16.32 7.80 -12.48
CA ASP A 63 16.33 8.70 -13.64
C ASP A 63 14.93 9.25 -13.95
N TRP A 64 13.86 8.51 -13.62
CA TRP A 64 12.49 9.01 -13.67
C TRP A 64 12.25 10.09 -12.63
N LEU A 65 12.65 9.84 -11.38
CA LEU A 65 12.50 10.81 -10.28
C LEU A 65 13.30 12.09 -10.51
N ALA A 66 14.51 11.99 -11.08
CA ALA A 66 15.33 13.15 -11.45
C ALA A 66 14.62 14.01 -12.50
N ARG A 67 14.12 13.39 -13.59
CA ARG A 67 13.34 14.09 -14.62
C ARG A 67 12.08 14.76 -14.06
N ARG A 68 11.35 14.04 -13.19
CA ARG A 68 10.13 14.55 -12.54
C ARG A 68 10.41 15.79 -11.67
N ALA A 69 11.55 15.84 -11.01
CA ALA A 69 11.92 16.97 -10.15
C ALA A 69 12.26 18.24 -10.96
N GLU A 70 12.65 18.09 -12.21
CA GLU A 70 13.03 19.18 -13.11
C GLU A 70 11.90 19.62 -14.06
N SER A 71 10.76 18.92 -14.05
CA SER A 71 9.61 19.20 -14.92
C SER A 71 8.44 19.88 -14.20
N ASP A 72 7.67 20.67 -14.94
CA ASP A 72 6.36 21.17 -14.52
C ASP A 72 5.24 20.31 -15.17
N PRO A 73 4.52 19.47 -14.40
CA PRO A 73 3.48 18.61 -14.95
C PRO A 73 2.34 19.40 -15.61
N HIS A 74 2.10 20.67 -15.24
CA HIS A 74 1.05 21.50 -15.85
C HIS A 74 1.37 21.95 -17.28
N THR A 75 2.62 21.78 -17.72
CA THR A 75 3.08 22.14 -19.07
C THR A 75 3.32 20.93 -19.96
N GLN A 76 3.00 19.73 -19.47
CA GLN A 76 3.24 18.46 -20.15
C GLN A 76 1.93 17.76 -20.54
N PRO A 77 1.95 16.84 -21.52
CA PRO A 77 0.78 16.03 -21.82
C PRO A 77 0.41 15.16 -20.60
N ILE A 78 -0.85 15.24 -20.19
CA ILE A 78 -1.43 14.39 -19.15
C ILE A 78 -2.66 13.69 -19.74
N SER A 79 -2.53 12.38 -19.88
CA SER A 79 -3.62 11.43 -20.16
C SER A 79 -3.54 10.30 -19.13
N ILE A 80 -4.62 10.12 -18.37
CA ILE A 80 -4.68 9.25 -17.19
C ILE A 80 -5.56 8.05 -17.49
N TYR A 81 -5.08 6.85 -17.18
CA TYR A 81 -5.87 5.62 -17.15
C TYR A 81 -6.26 5.30 -15.71
N GLU A 82 -7.55 5.47 -15.36
CA GLU A 82 -8.08 5.17 -14.02
C GLU A 82 -8.29 3.67 -13.85
N VAL A 83 -7.81 3.10 -12.72
CA VAL A 83 -7.79 1.65 -12.49
C VAL A 83 -8.25 1.29 -11.07
N HIS A 84 -9.24 0.40 -10.98
CA HIS A 84 -9.46 -0.39 -9.77
C HIS A 84 -8.59 -1.65 -9.81
N ALA A 85 -7.51 -1.68 -9.03
CA ALA A 85 -6.49 -2.74 -9.12
C ALA A 85 -7.07 -4.16 -8.91
N GLY A 86 -8.02 -4.32 -7.99
CA GLY A 86 -8.63 -5.62 -7.68
C GLY A 86 -9.67 -6.12 -8.68
N SER A 87 -10.03 -5.34 -9.70
CA SER A 87 -11.02 -5.76 -10.71
C SER A 87 -10.66 -5.40 -12.15
N TRP A 88 -9.44 -4.89 -12.39
CA TRP A 88 -9.00 -4.52 -13.73
C TRP A 88 -9.04 -5.71 -14.69
N ARG A 89 -8.58 -6.88 -14.24
CA ARG A 89 -8.54 -8.11 -15.04
C ARG A 89 -8.71 -9.34 -14.16
N SER A 90 -9.49 -10.32 -14.60
CA SER A 90 -9.87 -11.49 -13.79
C SER A 90 -8.74 -12.49 -13.54
N ASP A 91 -7.71 -12.50 -14.38
CA ASP A 91 -6.50 -13.33 -14.22
C ASP A 91 -5.34 -12.56 -13.56
N VAL A 92 -5.62 -11.41 -12.92
CA VAL A 92 -4.64 -10.60 -12.19
C VAL A 92 -5.10 -10.50 -10.75
N GLY A 93 -4.35 -11.12 -9.84
CA GLY A 93 -4.66 -11.16 -8.41
C GLY A 93 -3.67 -10.41 -7.54
N THR A 94 -2.50 -10.01 -8.07
CA THR A 94 -1.42 -9.40 -7.29
C THR A 94 -0.83 -8.16 -7.94
N TYR A 95 -0.14 -7.32 -7.16
CA TYR A 95 0.60 -6.17 -7.68
C TYR A 95 1.69 -6.55 -8.68
N ARG A 96 2.34 -7.70 -8.51
CA ARG A 96 3.34 -8.20 -9.47
C ARG A 96 2.72 -8.56 -10.81
N GLU A 97 1.63 -9.32 -10.79
CA GLU A 97 0.89 -9.65 -12.01
C GLU A 97 0.30 -8.39 -12.66
N LEU A 98 -0.15 -7.44 -11.85
CA LEU A 98 -0.61 -6.14 -12.33
C LEU A 98 0.53 -5.40 -13.03
N ALA A 99 1.73 -5.36 -12.44
CA ALA A 99 2.89 -4.75 -13.06
C ALA A 99 3.25 -5.40 -14.41
N ASP A 100 3.27 -6.73 -14.45
CA ASP A 100 3.65 -7.49 -15.66
C ASP A 100 2.63 -7.37 -16.81
N LYS A 101 1.41 -6.88 -16.56
CA LYS A 101 0.32 -6.85 -17.56
C LYS A 101 -0.23 -5.45 -17.81
N LEU A 102 -0.40 -4.63 -16.76
CA LEU A 102 -0.94 -3.28 -16.86
C LEU A 102 0.06 -2.32 -17.48
N VAL A 103 1.35 -2.44 -17.13
CA VAL A 103 2.38 -1.51 -17.60
C VAL A 103 2.50 -1.54 -19.11
N ASP A 104 2.61 -2.74 -19.69
CA ASP A 104 2.65 -2.92 -21.15
C ASP A 104 1.37 -2.39 -21.80
N TYR A 105 0.21 -2.69 -21.23
CA TYR A 105 -1.08 -2.23 -21.77
C TYR A 105 -1.18 -0.70 -21.79
N VAL A 106 -0.87 -0.03 -20.68
CA VAL A 106 -0.95 1.43 -20.54
C VAL A 106 0.04 2.12 -21.49
N ARG A 107 1.25 1.57 -21.63
CA ARG A 107 2.27 2.08 -22.56
C ARG A 107 1.82 1.92 -24.01
N ASP A 108 1.31 0.75 -24.39
CA ASP A 108 0.91 0.46 -25.76
C ASP A 108 -0.31 1.31 -26.20
N GLU A 109 -1.21 1.62 -25.26
CA GLU A 109 -2.34 2.54 -25.48
C GLU A 109 -1.95 4.03 -25.41
N GLY A 110 -0.71 4.34 -25.02
CA GLY A 110 -0.16 5.71 -25.05
C GLY A 110 -0.62 6.63 -23.90
N PHE A 111 -1.06 6.06 -22.78
CA PHE A 111 -1.33 6.85 -21.57
C PHE A 111 -0.03 7.31 -20.91
N THR A 112 -0.10 8.44 -20.21
CA THR A 112 1.07 9.03 -19.53
C THR A 112 1.11 8.71 -18.03
N HIS A 113 -0.04 8.39 -17.45
CA HIS A 113 -0.21 8.19 -16.02
C HIS A 113 -1.27 7.11 -15.75
N VAL A 114 -1.13 6.42 -14.62
CA VAL A 114 -2.15 5.55 -14.06
C VAL A 114 -2.65 6.17 -12.76
N GLU A 115 -3.96 6.30 -12.61
CA GLU A 115 -4.60 6.70 -11.37
C GLU A 115 -5.29 5.50 -10.76
N PHE A 116 -4.82 5.06 -9.59
CA PHE A 116 -5.48 3.97 -8.88
C PHE A 116 -6.61 4.51 -8.01
N MET A 117 -7.75 3.82 -8.04
CA MET A 117 -8.70 3.87 -6.92
C MET A 117 -7.96 3.51 -5.61
N PRO A 118 -8.47 3.92 -4.43
CA PRO A 118 -7.70 3.83 -3.19
C PRO A 118 -7.11 2.45 -2.93
N LEU A 119 -5.77 2.38 -2.82
CA LEU A 119 -5.03 1.16 -2.52
C LEU A 119 -4.68 1.01 -1.04
N ALA A 120 -5.06 1.98 -0.20
CA ALA A 120 -4.89 1.85 1.25
C ALA A 120 -5.76 0.71 1.80
N GLU A 121 -5.28 0.06 2.85
CA GLU A 121 -5.96 -1.10 3.42
C GLU A 121 -7.37 -0.75 3.91
N HIS A 122 -8.32 -1.58 3.51
CA HIS A 122 -9.74 -1.36 3.73
C HIS A 122 -10.47 -2.72 3.88
N PRO A 123 -11.43 -2.84 4.82
CA PRO A 123 -11.98 -4.14 5.20
C PRO A 123 -13.00 -4.68 4.19
N PHE A 124 -13.65 -3.80 3.41
CA PHE A 124 -14.78 -4.17 2.55
C PHE A 124 -14.54 -3.79 1.09
N SER A 125 -14.36 -4.79 0.23
CA SER A 125 -14.10 -4.59 -1.21
C SER A 125 -15.22 -3.83 -1.93
N GLY A 126 -16.47 -3.93 -1.46
CA GLY A 126 -17.59 -3.17 -2.01
C GLY A 126 -17.53 -1.66 -1.76
N SER A 127 -16.60 -1.19 -0.92
CA SER A 127 -16.30 0.24 -0.77
C SER A 127 -15.37 0.79 -1.85
N TRP A 128 -14.82 -0.07 -2.72
CA TRP A 128 -13.80 0.27 -3.73
C TRP A 128 -12.59 1.01 -3.16
N GLY A 129 -12.23 0.72 -1.91
CA GLY A 129 -11.13 1.36 -1.21
C GLY A 129 -11.49 2.64 -0.44
N TYR A 130 -12.70 3.20 -0.61
CA TYR A 130 -13.04 4.49 0.01
C TYR A 130 -13.32 4.42 1.52
N GLN A 131 -13.51 3.22 2.09
CA GLN A 131 -13.67 3.02 3.54
C GLN A 131 -12.37 2.51 4.17
N VAL A 132 -11.33 3.34 4.15
CA VAL A 132 -9.97 3.01 4.64
C VAL A 132 -9.94 2.79 6.15
N THR A 133 -9.19 1.79 6.59
CA THR A 133 -8.87 1.55 8.00
C THR A 133 -7.37 1.50 8.30
N GLY A 134 -6.54 1.08 7.32
CA GLY A 134 -5.08 1.06 7.44
C GLY A 134 -4.44 2.04 6.47
N TYR A 135 -4.28 3.30 6.90
CA TYR A 135 -3.80 4.40 6.03
C TYR A 135 -2.35 4.27 5.57
N TYR A 136 -1.53 3.50 6.30
CA TYR A 136 -0.10 3.33 6.03
C TYR A 136 0.25 1.96 5.44
N ALA A 137 -0.76 1.12 5.18
CA ALA A 137 -0.61 -0.19 4.55
C ALA A 137 -1.33 -0.22 3.21
N ILE A 138 -0.78 -1.00 2.28
CA ILE A 138 -1.41 -1.30 0.99
C ILE A 138 -2.43 -2.44 1.17
N ASP A 139 -3.44 -2.52 0.29
CA ASP A 139 -4.43 -3.60 0.27
C ASP A 139 -3.74 -4.97 0.16
N SER A 140 -3.73 -5.68 1.29
CA SER A 140 -3.07 -6.96 1.46
C SER A 140 -3.63 -8.07 0.57
N ARG A 141 -4.83 -7.89 -0.01
CA ARG A 141 -5.40 -8.82 -1.00
C ARG A 141 -4.53 -8.95 -2.25
N LEU A 142 -3.78 -7.90 -2.60
CA LEU A 142 -2.98 -7.81 -3.82
C LEU A 142 -1.49 -8.07 -3.59
N GLY A 143 -1.06 -8.31 -2.34
CA GLY A 143 0.33 -8.60 -1.99
C GLY A 143 0.90 -7.66 -0.93
N GLY A 144 2.22 -7.73 -0.76
CA GLY A 144 2.93 -6.94 0.25
C GLY A 144 3.36 -5.56 -0.25
N PRO A 145 3.87 -4.71 0.65
CA PRO A 145 4.38 -3.39 0.29
C PRO A 145 5.51 -3.44 -0.75
N ASP A 146 6.38 -4.46 -0.73
CA ASP A 146 7.45 -4.58 -1.74
C ASP A 146 6.92 -5.01 -3.12
N ASP A 147 5.77 -5.68 -3.19
CA ASP A 147 5.10 -6.00 -4.45
C ASP A 147 4.45 -4.76 -5.06
N PHE A 148 3.90 -3.87 -4.22
CA PHE A 148 3.41 -2.57 -4.68
C PHE A 148 4.54 -1.65 -5.16
N LYS A 149 5.69 -1.65 -4.47
CA LYS A 149 6.88 -0.92 -4.93
C LYS A 149 7.34 -1.41 -6.30
N TYR A 150 7.35 -2.73 -6.53
CA TYR A 150 7.64 -3.31 -7.84
C TYR A 150 6.72 -2.78 -8.93
N LEU A 151 5.42 -2.67 -8.68
CA LEU A 151 4.48 -2.08 -9.63
C LEU A 151 4.82 -0.62 -9.96
N VAL A 152 5.11 0.21 -8.93
CA VAL A 152 5.47 1.62 -9.13
C VAL A 152 6.79 1.75 -9.91
N ASP A 153 7.81 0.96 -9.55
CA ASP A 153 9.11 0.95 -10.22
C ASP A 153 8.95 0.57 -11.69
N LYS A 154 8.15 -0.46 -11.99
CA LYS A 154 7.82 -0.86 -13.36
C LYS A 154 7.10 0.21 -14.17
N LEU A 155 6.18 0.94 -13.56
CA LEU A 155 5.53 2.09 -14.21
C LEU A 155 6.52 3.22 -14.52
N HIS A 156 7.53 3.42 -13.67
CA HIS A 156 8.57 4.45 -13.88
C HIS A 156 9.64 4.04 -14.91
N GLU A 157 9.91 2.74 -15.06
CA GLU A 157 10.86 2.19 -16.03
C GLU A 157 10.35 2.20 -17.48
N ALA A 158 9.03 2.21 -17.68
CA ALA A 158 8.36 2.08 -18.98
C ALA A 158 8.35 3.38 -19.80
#